data_AF-A0A0F4EPI5-F1
#
_entry.id   AF-A0A0F4EPI5-F1
#
_cell.length_a   1.000
_cell.length_b   1.000
_cell.length_c   1.000
_cell.angle_alpha   90.00
_cell.angle_beta   90.00
_cell.angle_gamma   90.00
#
_symmetry.space_group_name_H-M   'P 1'
#
loop_
_entity.id
_entity.type
_entity.pdbx_description
1 polymer ?
#
loop_
_entity_poly.entity_id
_entity_poly.type
_entity_poly.pdbx_seq_one_letter_code
_entity_poly.pdbx_strand_id
1 'polypeptide(L)' 'MSEHNPAGAPGTSTEVRVAIVGVGNCASSLVQGVEYYQNADDASTVP' A
#
# COMPACT_ATOMS: atom_id res chain seq x y z
N MET A 1 -26.60 18.24 1.49
CA MET A 1 -25.79 19.35 0.96
C MET A 1 -24.35 18.88 0.92
N SER A 2 -23.98 18.35 -0.24
CA SER A 2 -22.65 18.22 -0.84
C SER A 2 -21.54 17.55 -0.03
N GLU A 3 -21.45 16.24 -0.25
CA GLU A 3 -20.22 15.45 -0.37
C GLU A 3 -18.94 16.26 -0.65
N HIS A 4 -17.99 16.22 0.29
CA HIS A 4 -16.58 16.46 0.01
C HIS A 4 -15.95 15.12 -0.43
N ASN A 5 -16.02 14.84 -1.73
CA ASN A 5 -15.28 13.73 -2.35
C ASN A 5 -14.27 14.30 -3.36
N PRO A 6 -13.00 14.51 -2.98
CA PRO A 6 -11.96 14.75 -3.96
C PRO A 6 -11.39 13.40 -4.43
N ALA A 7 -11.88 12.98 -5.59
CA ALA A 7 -11.29 12.02 -6.53
C ALA A 7 -11.41 10.51 -6.25
N GLY A 8 -12.53 9.94 -6.70
CA GLY A 8 -12.55 8.63 -7.35
C GLY A 8 -13.02 8.79 -8.80
N ALA A 9 -12.16 9.34 -9.66
CA ALA A 9 -12.45 9.49 -11.09
C ALA A 9 -12.24 8.14 -11.82
N PRO A 10 -13.04 7.80 -12.85
CA PRO A 10 -12.92 6.52 -13.56
C PRO A 10 -11.53 6.40 -14.20
N GLY A 11 -10.66 5.59 -13.57
CA GLY A 11 -9.24 5.47 -13.86
C GLY A 11 -8.34 5.20 -12.64
N THR A 12 -8.84 5.39 -11.41
CA THR A 12 -8.07 5.16 -10.17
C THR A 12 -8.06 3.70 -9.73
N SER A 13 -7.02 2.96 -10.14
CA SER A 13 -6.55 1.82 -9.34
C SER A 13 -6.01 2.37 -8.02
N THR A 14 -6.42 1.83 -6.88
CA THR A 14 -5.89 2.18 -5.55
C THR A 14 -4.49 1.60 -5.30
N GLU A 15 -3.84 1.11 -6.34
CA GLU A 15 -2.52 0.52 -6.33
C GLU A 15 -1.43 1.60 -6.38
N VAL A 16 -0.51 1.56 -5.41
CA VAL A 16 0.69 2.41 -5.40
C VAL A 16 1.81 1.69 -6.14
N ARG A 17 2.18 2.21 -7.32
CA ARG A 17 3.31 1.69 -8.11
C ARG A 17 4.63 2.20 -7.53
N VAL A 18 5.51 1.28 -7.12
CA VAL A 18 6.79 1.60 -6.49
C VAL A 18 7.96 1.12 -7.35
N ALA A 19 9.05 1.89 -7.37
CA ALA A 19 10.33 1.47 -7.93
C ALA A 19 11.37 1.28 -6.81
N ILE A 20 12.08 0.15 -6.83
CA ILE A 20 13.17 -0.14 -5.89
C ILE A 20 14.49 0.10 -6.61
N VAL A 21 15.31 1.04 -6.12
CA VAL A 21 16.64 1.32 -6.67
C VAL A 21 17.69 0.70 -5.76
N GLY A 22 18.33 -0.36 -6.24
CA GLY A 22 19.26 -1.18 -5.47
C GLY A 22 18.55 -2.29 -4.69
N VAL A 23 19.04 -3.52 -4.84
CA VAL A 23 18.47 -4.71 -4.18
C VAL A 23 19.44 -5.19 -3.10
N GLY A 24 18.95 -5.25 -1.86
CA GLY A 24 19.70 -5.65 -0.69
C GLY A 24 18.77 -5.89 0.49
N ASN A 25 19.31 -6.01 1.70
CA ASN A 25 18.54 -6.38 2.89
C ASN A 25 17.34 -5.44 3.13
N CYS A 26 17.51 -4.14 2.90
CA CYS A 26 16.43 -3.16 3.07
C CYS A 26 15.25 -3.41 2.10
N ALA A 27 15.54 -3.71 0.84
CA ALA A 27 14.51 -4.05 -0.14
C ALA A 27 13.82 -5.37 0.21
N SER A 28 14.58 -6.35 0.68
CA SER A 28 14.06 -7.67 1.08
C SER A 28 13.09 -7.56 2.27
N SER A 29 13.46 -6.80 3.31
CA SER A 29 12.59 -6.55 4.46
C SER A 29 11.32 -5.79 4.08
N LEU A 30 11.41 -4.81 3.17
CA LEU A 30 10.25 -4.08 2.68
C LEU A 30 9.28 -5.00 1.93
N VAL A 31 9.76 -5.75 0.94
CA VAL A 31 8.91 -6.64 0.13
C VAL A 31 8.27 -7.72 1.00
N GLN A 32 9.04 -8.33 1.92
CA GLN A 32 8.49 -9.33 2.85
C GLN A 32 7.45 -8.74 3.79
N GLY A 33 7.68 -7.52 4.31
CA GLY A 33 6.70 -6.84 5.15
C GLY A 33 5.40 -6.56 4.42
N VAL A 34 5.47 -6.08 3.18
CA VAL A 34 4.27 -5.86 2.33
C VAL A 34 3.52 -7.16 2.09
N GLU A 35 4.20 -8.22 1.63
CA GLU A 35 3.57 -9.52 1.39
C GLU A 35 2.95 -10.13 2.66
N TYR A 36 3.62 -9.95 3.82
CA TYR A 36 3.12 -10.46 5.09
C TYR A 36 1.83 -9.75 5.53
N TYR A 37 1.74 -8.43 5.36
CA TYR A 37 0.62 -7.62 5.84
C TYR A 37 -0.42 -7.26 4.78
N GLN A 38 -0.25 -7.63 3.50
CA GLN A 38 -1.20 -7.26 2.44
C GLN A 38 -2.63 -7.77 2.64
N ASN A 39 -2.82 -8.78 3.50
CA ASN A 39 -4.13 -9.33 3.87
C ASN A 39 -4.40 -9.20 5.38
N ALA A 40 -3.64 -8.37 6.09
CA ALA A 40 -3.90 -8.12 7.50
C ALA A 40 -5.26 -7.42 7.67
N ASP A 41 -5.96 -7.72 8.75
CA ASP A 41 -7.20 -7.04 9.09
C ASP A 41 -6.87 -5.59 9.45
N ASP A 42 -7.58 -4.63 8.88
CA ASP A 42 -7.43 -3.20 9.16
C ASP A 42 -7.66 -2.87 10.65
N ALA A 43 -8.46 -3.69 11.34
CA ALA A 43 -8.69 -3.55 12.78
C ALA A 43 -7.61 -4.22 13.64
N SER A 44 -6.68 -4.96 13.03
CA SER A 44 -5.60 -5.63 13.76
C SER A 44 -4.43 -4.69 14.02
N THR A 45 -3.83 -4.81 15.20
CA THR A 45 -2.60 -4.07 15.54
C THR A 45 -1.39 -4.88 15.08
N VAL A 46 -0.59 -4.31 14.18
CA VAL A 46 0.71 -4.86 13.81
C VAL A 46 1.73 -4.57 14.93
N PRO A 47 2.60 -5.53 15.31
CA PRO A 47 3.58 -5.37 16.39
C PRO A 47 4.63 -4.27 16.16
#